data_AF-A0AAU9KEJ5-F1
#
_entry.id   AF-A0AAU9KEJ5-F1
#
_cell.length_a   1.000
_cell.length_b   1.000
_cell.length_c   1.000
_cell.angle_alpha   90.00
_cell.angle_beta   90.00
_cell.angle_gamma   90.00
#
_symmetry.space_group_name_H-M   'P 1'
#
loop_
_entity.id
_entity.type
_entity.pdbx_description
1 polymer ?
#
loop_
_entity_poly.entity_id
_entity_poly.type
_entity_poly.pdbx_seq_one_letter_code
_entity_poly.pdbx_strand_id
1 'polypeptide(L)'
;MGDCASRPNESEIEEHLLQSNPKNDSYFRYIPRIDFFSKEIAEETNVTNLEQKINFLIKMKKGCQYKKENIIQGSQAVPELNIEIQKGHNLYKNNNCFSQSKPYVKISLEPNGPIVETHESDSYKPYWYRFIQFRNTMWSFESIDFKVLLKRNMREDELLGNYTLKLDNLDDQLLKEGWFDLITDDSINKKCMLCLRIQMIKDERLLLDRLMDKCDEIILMARYKIEQIHNSRYNSDSN
;
A
#
# COMPACT_ATOMS: atom_id res chain seq x y z
N MET A 1 38.92 -9.63 17.64
CA MET A 1 38.45 -9.71 16.24
C MET A 1 36.96 -10.01 16.30
N GLY A 2 36.10 -9.04 16.00
CA GLY A 2 34.65 -9.20 16.16
C GLY A 2 33.88 -8.19 15.30
N ASP A 3 32.80 -8.67 14.69
CA ASP A 3 31.68 -7.93 14.10
C ASP A 3 31.88 -7.11 12.81
N CYS A 4 32.58 -7.66 11.82
CA CYS A 4 32.36 -7.29 10.41
C CYS A 4 31.54 -8.34 9.61
N ALA A 5 31.10 -9.43 10.24
CA ALA A 5 30.37 -10.52 9.61
C ALA A 5 28.84 -10.30 9.53
N SER A 6 28.31 -9.16 9.98
CA SER A 6 26.87 -8.85 10.03
C SER A 6 26.37 -7.99 8.86
N ARG A 7 27.22 -7.71 7.87
CA ARG A 7 26.78 -7.02 6.65
C ARG A 7 26.10 -8.00 5.71
N PRO A 8 24.90 -7.67 5.21
CA PRO A 8 24.26 -8.50 4.20
C PRO A 8 25.08 -8.51 2.91
N ASN A 9 25.13 -9.66 2.25
CA ASN A 9 25.71 -9.79 0.93
C ASN A 9 24.77 -9.21 -0.16
N GLU A 10 25.25 -9.12 -1.40
CA GLU A 10 24.46 -8.55 -2.50
C GLU A 10 23.15 -9.30 -2.76
N SER A 11 23.15 -10.63 -2.65
CA SER A 11 21.94 -11.45 -2.82
C SER A 11 20.90 -11.18 -1.74
N GLU A 12 21.32 -10.98 -0.49
CA GLU A 12 20.43 -10.60 0.61
C GLU A 12 19.85 -9.19 0.45
N ILE A 13 20.62 -8.26 -0.14
CA ILE A 13 20.14 -6.92 -0.49
C ILE A 13 19.14 -6.99 -1.65
N GLU A 14 19.41 -7.80 -2.66
CA GLU A 14 18.50 -8.00 -3.78
C GLU A 14 17.18 -8.65 -3.33
N GLU A 15 17.24 -9.69 -2.50
CA GLU A 15 16.06 -10.30 -1.88
C GLU A 15 15.28 -9.26 -1.07
N HIS A 16 15.97 -8.43 -0.29
CA HIS A 16 15.34 -7.33 0.45
C HIS A 16 14.59 -6.37 -0.47
N LEU A 17 15.14 -6.02 -1.64
CA LEU A 17 14.50 -5.12 -2.60
C LEU A 17 13.29 -5.76 -3.29
N LEU A 18 13.35 -7.06 -3.60
CA LEU A 18 12.33 -7.77 -4.38
C LEU A 18 11.19 -8.34 -3.52
N GLN A 19 11.44 -8.68 -2.26
CA GLN A 19 10.46 -9.31 -1.40
C GLN A 19 9.23 -8.40 -1.22
N SER A 20 8.02 -8.90 -1.46
CA SER A 20 6.79 -8.18 -1.12
C SER A 20 6.20 -8.72 0.19
N ASN A 21 5.43 -7.89 0.88
CA ASN A 21 4.67 -8.32 2.06
C ASN A 21 3.23 -7.81 1.95
N PRO A 22 2.25 -8.69 1.72
CA PRO A 22 0.86 -8.29 1.51
C PRO A 22 0.08 -8.03 2.80
N LYS A 23 0.74 -7.98 3.98
CA LYS A 23 0.07 -7.90 5.29
C LYS A 23 -0.98 -6.80 5.39
N ASN A 24 -0.76 -5.67 4.72
CA ASN A 24 -1.63 -4.50 4.79
C ASN A 24 -2.49 -4.28 3.52
N ASP A 25 -2.54 -5.25 2.60
CA ASP A 25 -3.25 -5.11 1.32
C ASP A 25 -4.77 -4.86 1.46
N SER A 26 -5.36 -5.30 2.56
CA SER A 26 -6.80 -5.13 2.84
C SER A 26 -7.18 -3.67 3.16
N TYR A 27 -6.20 -2.83 3.49
CA TYR A 27 -6.42 -1.41 3.78
C TYR A 27 -6.45 -0.55 2.51
N PHE A 28 -5.81 -0.99 1.42
CA PHE A 28 -5.78 -0.27 0.15
C PHE A 28 -6.94 -0.71 -0.74
N ARG A 29 -7.86 0.22 -1.03
CA ARG A 29 -9.16 -0.06 -1.66
C ARG A 29 -9.29 0.68 -2.98
N TYR A 30 -9.35 -0.01 -4.10
CA TYR A 30 -9.39 0.64 -5.41
C TYR A 30 -10.19 -0.18 -6.42
N ILE A 31 -10.97 0.54 -7.25
CA ILE A 31 -11.82 -0.04 -8.30
C ILE A 31 -11.01 -0.80 -9.37
N PRO A 32 -9.84 -0.31 -9.83
CA PRO A 32 -9.06 -1.02 -10.86
C PRO A 32 -8.67 -2.46 -10.49
N ARG A 33 -8.59 -2.80 -9.19
CA ARG A 33 -8.37 -4.18 -8.74
C ARG A 33 -9.52 -5.09 -9.13
N ILE A 34 -10.73 -4.56 -9.08
CA ILE A 34 -11.96 -5.28 -9.42
C ILE A 34 -12.05 -5.43 -10.94
N ASP A 35 -11.66 -4.42 -11.72
CA ASP A 35 -11.65 -4.51 -13.19
C ASP A 35 -10.74 -5.62 -13.74
N PHE A 36 -9.68 -6.01 -13.01
CA PHE A 36 -8.84 -7.15 -13.38
C PHE A 36 -9.63 -8.47 -13.41
N PHE A 37 -10.58 -8.65 -12.49
CA PHE A 37 -11.42 -9.84 -12.46
C PHE A 37 -12.28 -9.99 -13.72
N SER A 38 -12.70 -8.89 -14.36
CA SER A 38 -13.48 -8.95 -15.59
C SER A 38 -12.74 -9.67 -16.71
N LYS A 39 -11.43 -9.40 -16.86
CA LYS A 39 -10.57 -10.10 -17.83
C LYS A 39 -10.38 -11.55 -17.44
N GLU A 40 -10.03 -11.81 -16.19
CA GLU A 40 -9.83 -13.19 -15.71
C GLU A 40 -11.09 -14.05 -15.88
N ILE A 41 -12.29 -13.48 -15.67
CA ILE A 41 -13.56 -14.20 -15.81
C ILE A 41 -13.87 -14.48 -17.28
N ALA A 42 -13.52 -13.57 -18.20
CA ALA A 42 -13.71 -13.80 -19.62
C ALA A 42 -12.92 -15.02 -20.12
N GLU A 43 -11.70 -15.20 -19.61
CA GLU A 43 -10.75 -16.23 -20.01
C GLU A 43 -10.88 -17.55 -19.21
N GLU A 44 -11.44 -17.52 -18.01
CA GLU A 44 -11.59 -18.69 -17.15
C GLU A 44 -12.60 -19.71 -17.71
N THR A 45 -12.22 -20.99 -17.67
CA THR A 45 -13.02 -22.12 -18.17
C THR A 45 -13.40 -23.12 -17.08
N ASN A 46 -12.78 -23.02 -15.91
CA ASN A 46 -13.08 -23.85 -14.76
C ASN A 46 -14.24 -23.23 -13.95
N VAL A 47 -15.37 -23.95 -13.92
CA VAL A 47 -16.58 -23.55 -13.19
C VAL A 47 -16.30 -23.38 -11.69
N THR A 48 -15.53 -24.27 -11.06
CA THR A 48 -15.21 -24.18 -9.64
C THR A 48 -14.40 -22.92 -9.32
N ASN A 49 -13.47 -22.52 -10.20
CA ASN A 49 -12.74 -21.26 -10.04
C ASN A 49 -13.68 -20.05 -10.16
N LEU A 50 -14.61 -20.07 -11.13
CA LEU A 50 -15.61 -19.01 -11.30
C LEU A 50 -16.52 -18.91 -10.05
N GLU A 51 -16.98 -20.03 -9.50
CA GLU A 51 -17.78 -20.08 -8.27
C GLU A 51 -17.03 -19.54 -7.06
N GLN A 52 -15.75 -19.88 -6.91
CA GLN A 52 -14.89 -19.33 -5.85
C GLN A 52 -14.74 -17.81 -5.98
N LYS A 53 -14.54 -17.29 -7.20
CA LYS A 53 -14.49 -15.86 -7.47
C LYS A 53 -15.83 -15.17 -7.15
N ILE A 54 -16.96 -15.76 -7.53
CA ILE A 54 -18.30 -15.26 -7.16
C ILE A 54 -18.45 -15.17 -5.64
N ASN A 55 -18.11 -16.24 -4.92
CA ASN A 55 -18.23 -16.27 -3.46
C ASN A 55 -17.35 -15.20 -2.79
N PHE A 56 -16.14 -14.99 -3.30
CA PHE A 56 -15.26 -13.92 -2.86
C PHE A 56 -15.87 -12.53 -3.10
N LEU A 57 -16.39 -12.26 -4.30
CA LEU A 57 -17.03 -10.98 -4.64
C LEU A 57 -18.29 -10.72 -3.80
N ILE A 58 -19.10 -11.75 -3.52
CA ILE A 58 -20.25 -11.64 -2.61
C ILE A 58 -19.79 -11.24 -1.20
N LYS A 59 -18.72 -11.86 -0.68
CA LYS A 59 -18.17 -11.52 0.63
C LYS A 59 -17.63 -10.09 0.66
N MET A 60 -16.95 -9.67 -0.41
CA MET A 60 -16.45 -8.30 -0.56
C MET A 60 -17.60 -7.28 -0.59
N LYS A 61 -18.63 -7.52 -1.39
CA LYS A 61 -19.84 -6.68 -1.47
C LYS A 61 -20.51 -6.54 -0.11
N LYS A 62 -20.73 -7.65 0.61
CA LYS A 62 -21.29 -7.62 1.98
C LYS A 62 -20.44 -6.79 2.94
N GLY A 63 -19.11 -6.89 2.84
CA GLY A 63 -18.20 -6.06 3.62
C GLY A 63 -18.30 -4.57 3.29
N CYS A 64 -18.47 -4.23 2.00
CA CYS A 64 -18.68 -2.84 1.58
C CYS A 64 -20.02 -2.29 2.08
N GLN A 65 -21.08 -3.09 1.99
CA GLN A 65 -22.41 -2.74 2.49
C GLN A 65 -22.38 -2.44 3.99
N TYR A 66 -21.80 -3.33 4.80
CA TYR A 66 -21.67 -3.13 6.24
C TYR A 66 -20.89 -1.84 6.56
N LYS A 67 -19.79 -1.57 5.84
CA LYS A 67 -19.03 -0.31 6.02
C LYS A 67 -19.88 0.91 5.67
N LYS A 68 -20.64 0.85 4.57
CA LYS A 68 -21.51 1.96 4.13
C LYS A 68 -22.62 2.25 5.14
N GLU A 69 -23.23 1.22 5.71
CA GLU A 69 -24.30 1.36 6.72
C GLU A 69 -23.82 2.07 7.99
N ASN A 70 -22.51 1.98 8.30
CA ASN A 70 -21.90 2.68 9.43
C ASN A 70 -21.52 4.15 9.11
N ILE A 71 -21.69 4.61 7.87
CA ILE A 71 -21.47 6.02 7.50
C ILE A 71 -22.74 6.82 7.82
N ILE A 72 -22.61 7.88 8.62
CA ILE A 72 -23.72 8.75 9.00
C ILE A 72 -24.34 9.37 7.74
N GLN A 73 -25.64 9.16 7.54
CA GLN A 73 -26.33 9.75 6.39
C GLN A 73 -26.38 11.28 6.52
N GLY A 74 -25.99 11.98 5.45
CA GLY A 74 -25.99 13.45 5.39
C GLY A 74 -24.72 14.11 5.93
N SER A 75 -23.73 13.36 6.43
CA SER A 75 -22.42 13.93 6.75
C SER A 75 -21.64 14.26 5.47
N GLN A 76 -20.84 15.31 5.54
CA GLN A 76 -19.87 15.63 4.47
C GLN A 76 -18.91 14.44 4.28
N ALA A 77 -18.51 14.17 3.04
CA ALA A 77 -17.48 13.20 2.74
C ALA A 77 -16.18 13.57 3.48
N VAL A 78 -15.67 12.66 4.30
CA VAL A 78 -14.39 12.83 4.99
C VAL A 78 -13.34 12.08 4.18
N PRO A 79 -12.35 12.78 3.60
CA PRO A 79 -11.28 12.12 2.88
C PRO A 79 -10.45 11.23 3.82
N GLU A 80 -10.03 10.09 3.30
CA GLU A 80 -9.16 9.15 3.98
C GLU A 80 -7.82 9.06 3.25
N LEU A 81 -6.73 9.24 4.00
CA LEU A 81 -5.37 9.04 3.50
C LEU A 81 -4.77 7.80 4.17
N ASN A 82 -4.40 6.85 3.33
CA ASN A 82 -3.78 5.60 3.71
C ASN A 82 -2.31 5.62 3.30
N ILE A 83 -1.43 5.37 4.26
CA ILE A 83 0.02 5.36 4.06
C ILE A 83 0.57 4.07 4.65
N GLU A 84 1.39 3.36 3.88
CA GLU A 84 2.23 2.28 4.39
C GLU A 84 3.69 2.58 4.08
N ILE A 85 4.51 2.54 5.13
CA ILE A 85 5.96 2.59 5.04
C ILE A 85 6.46 1.16 5.10
N GLN A 86 6.96 0.64 3.99
CA GLN A 86 7.31 -0.77 3.88
C GLN A 86 8.78 -1.01 4.26
N LYS A 87 9.69 -0.38 3.53
CA LYS A 87 11.13 -0.64 3.57
C LYS A 87 11.95 0.59 3.23
N GLY A 88 13.25 0.50 3.46
CA GLY A 88 14.21 1.51 3.03
C GLY A 88 15.46 0.88 2.43
N HIS A 89 16.21 1.67 1.66
CA HIS A 89 17.45 1.22 1.03
C HIS A 89 18.55 2.26 1.19
N ASN A 90 19.78 1.77 1.44
CA ASN A 90 20.98 2.57 1.70
C ASN A 90 20.86 3.54 2.88
N LEU A 91 20.15 3.16 3.95
CA LEU A 91 19.86 4.07 5.07
C LEU A 91 20.96 4.09 6.16
N TYR A 92 22.21 4.25 5.75
CA TYR A 92 23.37 4.25 6.65
C TYR A 92 24.45 5.24 6.16
N LYS A 93 25.05 6.01 7.07
CA LYS A 93 26.08 7.02 6.71
C LYS A 93 27.52 6.54 6.84
N ASN A 94 27.82 5.65 7.79
CA ASN A 94 29.19 5.26 8.11
C ASN A 94 29.39 3.74 8.10
N ASN A 95 30.52 3.31 7.54
CA ASN A 95 30.99 1.92 7.56
C ASN A 95 31.54 1.48 8.93
N ASN A 96 31.37 2.27 10.00
CA ASN A 96 31.87 1.92 11.32
C ASN A 96 30.88 1.03 12.06
N CYS A 97 31.25 -0.24 12.21
CA CYS A 97 30.42 -1.28 12.85
C CYS A 97 30.07 -1.00 14.32
N PHE A 98 30.80 -0.09 14.98
CA PHE A 98 30.66 0.19 16.43
C PHE A 98 29.57 1.20 16.80
N SER A 99 29.03 1.94 15.83
CA SER A 99 27.92 2.87 16.05
C SER A 99 26.75 2.50 15.14
N GLN A 100 26.04 1.44 15.47
CA GLN A 100 24.82 1.06 14.77
C GLN A 100 23.70 2.04 15.14
N SER A 101 23.64 3.16 14.43
CA SER A 101 22.42 3.98 14.40
C SER A 101 21.27 3.15 13.83
N LYS A 102 20.05 3.36 14.32
CA LYS A 102 18.87 2.66 13.80
C LYS A 102 17.97 3.65 13.08
N PRO A 103 17.67 3.43 11.78
CA PRO A 103 16.75 4.28 11.05
C PRO A 103 15.31 4.10 11.53
N TYR A 104 14.58 5.20 11.54
CA TYR A 104 13.13 5.24 11.65
C TYR A 104 12.58 6.35 10.74
N VAL A 105 11.28 6.29 10.43
CA VAL A 105 10.61 7.27 9.57
C VAL A 105 9.61 8.06 10.41
N LYS A 106 9.70 9.39 10.31
CA LYS A 106 8.75 10.35 10.85
C LYS A 106 7.89 10.87 9.70
N ILE A 107 6.58 10.79 9.87
CA ILE A 107 5.57 11.16 8.89
C ILE A 107 4.79 12.34 9.46
N SER A 108 4.71 13.45 8.73
CA SER A 108 3.87 14.59 9.09
C SER A 108 2.95 14.99 7.94
N LEU A 109 1.74 15.43 8.27
CA LEU A 109 0.93 16.20 7.34
C LEU A 109 1.27 17.67 7.52
N GLU A 110 1.51 18.38 6.42
CA GLU A 110 1.88 19.79 6.45
C GLU A 110 0.77 20.63 5.80
N PRO A 111 0.54 21.88 6.28
CA PRO A 111 1.19 22.52 7.42
C PRO A 111 0.61 22.09 8.78
N ASN A 112 1.47 21.98 9.80
CA ASN A 112 1.10 21.84 11.22
C ASN A 112 0.15 20.67 11.54
N GLY A 113 0.22 19.60 10.77
CA GLY A 113 -0.62 18.42 10.94
C GLY A 113 -0.08 17.42 11.95
N PRO A 114 -0.79 16.29 12.10
CA PRO A 114 -0.36 15.21 12.99
C PRO A 114 0.98 14.62 12.55
N ILE A 115 1.75 14.19 13.54
CA ILE A 115 3.05 13.53 13.37
C ILE A 115 2.94 12.09 13.87
N VAL A 116 3.42 11.14 13.08
CA VAL A 116 3.47 9.71 13.42
C VAL A 116 4.84 9.16 13.09
N GLU A 117 5.34 8.25 13.91
CA GLU A 117 6.67 7.64 13.74
C GLU A 117 6.57 6.13 13.60
N THR A 118 7.48 5.54 12.83
CA THR A 118 7.70 4.10 12.80
C THR A 118 8.56 3.66 13.99
N HIS A 119 8.64 2.35 14.22
CA HIS A 119 9.67 1.81 15.10
C HIS A 119 11.06 1.91 14.43
N GLU A 120 12.10 1.81 15.25
CA GLU A 120 13.49 1.69 14.80
C GLU A 120 13.71 0.36 14.08
N SER A 121 14.44 0.36 12.96
CA SER A 121 14.73 -0.84 12.18
C SER A 121 16.24 -1.05 11.97
N ASP A 122 16.59 -2.14 11.29
CA ASP A 122 17.97 -2.42 10.89
C ASP A 122 18.48 -1.40 9.86
N SER A 123 19.76 -1.04 9.92
CA SER A 123 20.35 -0.03 9.02
C SER A 123 20.55 -0.51 7.58
N TYR A 124 20.80 -1.81 7.38
CA TYR A 124 21.15 -2.36 6.07
C TYR A 124 19.93 -2.92 5.33
N LYS A 125 19.02 -3.57 6.05
CA LYS A 125 17.75 -4.11 5.54
C LYS A 125 16.56 -3.62 6.39
N PRO A 126 16.23 -2.32 6.38
CA PRO A 126 15.14 -1.79 7.19
C PRO A 126 13.77 -2.25 6.68
N TYR A 127 12.98 -2.84 7.58
CA TYR A 127 11.57 -3.17 7.38
C TYR A 127 10.72 -2.48 8.43
N TRP A 128 9.58 -1.93 8.03
CA TRP A 128 8.62 -1.32 8.95
C TRP A 128 7.22 -1.88 8.78
N TYR A 129 6.75 -2.01 7.53
CA TYR A 129 5.36 -2.36 7.20
C TYR A 129 4.33 -1.64 8.08
N ARG A 130 4.60 -0.37 8.38
CA ARG A 130 3.80 0.45 9.28
C ARG A 130 2.69 1.10 8.48
N PHE A 131 1.46 0.66 8.74
CA PHE A 131 0.26 1.27 8.19
C PHE A 131 -0.22 2.43 9.08
N ILE A 132 -0.57 3.54 8.45
CA ILE A 132 -1.07 4.76 9.06
C ILE A 132 -2.29 5.20 8.26
N GLN A 133 -3.36 5.54 8.99
CA GLN A 133 -4.60 6.01 8.40
C GLN A 133 -4.99 7.34 9.04
N PHE A 134 -5.21 8.35 8.22
CA PHE A 134 -5.70 9.65 8.64
C PHE A 134 -7.12 9.85 8.11
N ARG A 135 -8.08 10.06 9.04
CA ARG A 135 -9.50 10.32 8.76
C ARG A 135 -9.91 11.67 9.33
N ASN A 136 -9.31 12.73 8.84
CA ASN A 136 -9.57 14.10 9.29
C ASN A 136 -9.91 14.98 8.09
N THR A 137 -10.31 16.22 8.35
CA THR A 137 -10.52 17.26 7.33
C THR A 137 -9.21 17.51 6.56
N MET A 138 -8.97 16.75 5.48
CA MET A 138 -7.72 16.84 4.69
C MET A 138 -7.50 18.19 4.01
N TRP A 139 -8.56 18.98 3.90
CA TRP A 139 -8.62 20.28 3.25
C TRP A 139 -7.66 21.33 3.83
N SER A 140 -7.18 21.12 5.06
CA SER A 140 -6.21 22.01 5.71
C SER A 140 -4.75 21.64 5.47
N PHE A 141 -4.48 20.52 4.78
CA PHE A 141 -3.13 20.01 4.53
C PHE A 141 -2.80 20.10 3.05
N GLU A 142 -1.54 20.37 2.73
CA GLU A 142 -1.00 20.53 1.38
C GLU A 142 -0.09 19.37 0.99
N SER A 143 0.65 18.79 1.94
CA SER A 143 1.63 17.74 1.66
C SER A 143 1.82 16.75 2.80
N ILE A 144 2.46 15.63 2.46
CA ILE A 144 2.92 14.61 3.37
C ILE A 144 4.45 14.64 3.35
N ASP A 145 5.05 14.85 4.51
CA ASP A 145 6.50 14.85 4.69
C ASP A 145 6.93 13.54 5.32
N PHE A 146 7.88 12.86 4.67
CA PHE A 146 8.55 11.67 5.15
C PHE A 146 9.99 12.02 5.47
N LYS A 147 10.37 11.97 6.75
CA LYS A 147 11.74 12.23 7.21
C LYS A 147 12.34 10.95 7.76
N VAL A 148 13.45 10.51 7.18
CA VAL A 148 14.21 9.36 7.69
C VAL A 148 15.28 9.87 8.65
N LEU A 149 15.22 9.39 9.89
CA LEU A 149 16.07 9.82 10.98
C LEU A 149 16.88 8.64 11.49
N LEU A 150 18.13 8.89 11.84
CA LEU A 150 19.02 7.93 12.47
C LEU A 150 19.07 8.20 13.97
N LYS A 151 18.48 7.30 14.75
CA LYS A 151 18.51 7.43 16.20
C LYS A 151 19.89 7.11 16.75
N ARG A 152 20.40 7.99 17.61
CA ARG A 152 21.70 7.86 18.29
C ARG A 152 21.48 7.83 19.80
N ASN A 153 22.05 6.85 20.48
CA ASN A 153 21.78 6.58 21.92
C ASN A 153 21.97 7.77 22.89
N MET A 154 22.75 8.79 22.52
CA MET A 154 23.15 9.91 23.40
C MET A 154 23.24 11.26 22.68
N ARG A 155 22.73 11.38 21.45
CA ARG A 155 22.83 12.61 20.63
C ARG A 155 21.48 12.89 19.99
N GLU A 156 21.30 14.12 19.52
CA GLU A 156 20.17 14.46 18.66
C GLU A 156 20.11 13.51 17.46
N ASP A 157 18.88 13.17 17.09
CA ASP A 157 18.61 12.33 15.94
C ASP A 157 19.09 13.03 14.68
N GLU A 158 19.77 12.28 13.82
CA GLU A 158 20.35 12.83 12.60
C GLU A 158 19.38 12.63 11.43
N LEU A 159 19.07 13.70 10.71
CA LEU A 159 18.34 13.61 9.46
C LEU A 159 19.22 12.95 8.40
N LEU A 160 18.73 11.83 7.86
CA LEU A 160 19.37 11.14 6.76
C LEU A 160 18.88 11.70 5.42
N GLY A 161 17.58 11.91 5.30
CA GLY A 161 16.95 12.47 4.11
C GLY A 161 15.45 12.55 4.24
N ASN A 162 14.82 13.26 3.31
CA ASN A 162 13.39 13.46 3.30
C ASN A 162 12.77 13.28 1.91
N TYR A 163 11.49 12.96 1.89
CA TYR A 163 10.66 12.95 0.70
C TYR A 163 9.35 13.64 1.02
N THR A 164 8.94 14.57 0.15
CA THR A 164 7.70 15.33 0.30
C THR A 164 6.77 15.02 -0.85
N LEU A 165 5.54 14.64 -0.54
CA LEU A 165 4.50 14.39 -1.52
C LEU A 165 3.36 15.39 -1.35
N LYS A 166 3.10 16.21 -2.37
CA LYS A 166 1.92 17.07 -2.40
C LYS A 166 0.64 16.22 -2.49
N LEU A 167 -0.36 16.56 -1.70
CA LEU A 167 -1.65 15.87 -1.71
C LEU A 167 -2.38 16.03 -3.04
N ASP A 168 -2.19 17.15 -3.74
CA ASP A 168 -2.73 17.38 -5.09
C ASP A 168 -2.18 16.40 -6.15
N ASN A 169 -1.03 15.76 -5.89
CA ASN A 169 -0.47 14.74 -6.77
C ASN A 169 -1.07 13.35 -6.52
N LEU A 170 -2.06 13.23 -5.62
CA LEU A 170 -2.78 11.98 -5.35
C LEU A 170 -4.15 12.02 -6.02
N ASP A 171 -4.29 11.19 -7.05
CA ASP A 171 -5.56 10.93 -7.68
C ASP A 171 -6.49 10.15 -6.74
N ASP A 172 -7.80 10.38 -6.87
CA ASP A 172 -8.79 9.68 -6.05
C ASP A 172 -8.73 8.17 -6.31
N GLN A 173 -8.60 7.40 -5.24
CA GLN A 173 -8.57 5.94 -5.20
C GLN A 173 -7.35 5.28 -5.86
N LEU A 174 -6.48 6.02 -6.56
CA LEU A 174 -5.30 5.42 -7.17
C LEU A 174 -4.22 5.15 -6.12
N LEU A 175 -3.69 3.92 -6.17
CA LEU A 175 -2.59 3.51 -5.32
C LEU A 175 -1.27 3.98 -5.94
N LYS A 176 -0.56 4.84 -5.23
CA LYS A 176 0.81 5.24 -5.56
C LYS A 176 1.77 4.35 -4.77
N GLU A 177 2.44 3.44 -5.46
CA GLU A 177 3.31 2.42 -4.87
C GLU A 177 4.68 2.41 -5.57
N GLY A 178 5.75 2.26 -4.80
CA GLY A 178 7.09 2.06 -5.34
C GLY A 178 8.21 2.59 -4.46
N TRP A 179 9.41 2.62 -5.03
CA TRP A 179 10.61 3.20 -4.42
C TRP A 179 10.69 4.70 -4.74
N PHE A 180 10.84 5.51 -3.69
CA PHE A 180 10.95 6.97 -3.76
C PHE A 180 12.32 7.41 -3.27
N ASP A 181 12.96 8.27 -4.04
CA ASP A 181 14.26 8.83 -3.69
C ASP A 181 14.13 9.85 -2.57
N LEU A 182 15.04 9.76 -1.61
CA LEU A 182 15.18 10.76 -0.56
C LEU A 182 16.07 11.89 -1.05
N ILE A 183 15.66 13.12 -0.74
CA ILE A 183 16.51 14.30 -0.82
C ILE A 183 17.44 14.22 0.39
N THR A 184 18.75 14.24 0.13
CA THR A 184 19.80 14.15 1.16
C THR A 184 20.73 15.34 1.04
N ASP A 185 21.16 15.90 2.18
CA ASP A 185 22.14 16.99 2.19
C ASP A 185 23.57 16.51 1.87
N ASP A 186 23.83 15.21 2.04
CA ASP A 186 25.14 14.62 1.81
C ASP A 186 25.36 14.33 0.31
N SER A 187 26.49 14.80 -0.23
CA SER A 187 27.00 14.55 -1.60
C SER A 187 27.47 13.10 -1.83
N ILE A 188 27.08 12.16 -0.96
CA ILE A 188 27.52 10.77 -1.02
C ILE A 188 26.76 10.08 -2.16
N ASN A 189 27.50 9.47 -3.09
CA ASN A 189 27.04 8.76 -4.30
C ASN A 189 26.00 7.63 -4.10
N LYS A 190 25.48 7.40 -2.89
CA LYS A 190 24.52 6.34 -2.61
C LYS A 190 23.11 6.90 -2.52
N LYS A 191 22.28 6.50 -3.49
CA LYS A 191 20.86 6.86 -3.56
C LYS A 191 20.11 6.20 -2.39
N CYS A 192 19.67 7.01 -1.44
CA CYS A 192 18.80 6.58 -0.35
C CYS A 192 17.35 6.55 -0.84
N MET A 193 16.62 5.48 -0.54
CA MET A 193 15.25 5.30 -1.03
C MET A 193 14.32 4.75 0.05
N LEU A 194 13.02 5.08 -0.06
CA LEU A 194 11.94 4.50 0.72
C LEU A 194 10.93 3.78 -0.19
N CYS A 195 10.50 2.59 0.21
CA CYS A 195 9.39 1.89 -0.42
C CYS A 195 8.09 2.27 0.29
N LEU A 196 7.18 2.95 -0.42
CA LEU A 196 5.95 3.50 0.12
C LEU A 196 4.74 3.03 -0.68
N ARG A 197 3.60 2.93 0.00
CA ARG A 197 2.27 2.79 -0.61
C ARG A 197 1.36 3.86 -0.05
N ILE A 198 0.81 4.69 -0.94
CA ILE A 198 0.04 5.87 -0.56
C ILE A 198 -1.24 5.90 -1.38
N GLN A 199 -2.38 6.09 -0.72
CA GLN A 199 -3.67 6.18 -1.39
C GLN A 199 -4.53 7.25 -0.71
N MET A 200 -5.12 8.12 -1.53
CA MET A 200 -6.16 9.06 -1.11
C MET A 200 -7.52 8.52 -1.54
N ILE A 201 -8.50 8.57 -0.63
CA ILE A 201 -9.91 8.29 -0.91
C ILE A 201 -10.67 9.56 -0.55
N LYS A 202 -11.09 10.34 -1.55
CA LYS A 202 -11.77 11.63 -1.34
C LYS A 202 -13.19 11.45 -0.84
N ASP A 203 -13.86 10.38 -1.30
CA ASP A 203 -15.22 10.03 -0.90
C ASP A 203 -15.33 8.52 -0.68
N GLU A 204 -15.28 8.11 0.59
CA GLU A 204 -15.40 6.69 0.97
C GLU A 204 -16.78 6.12 0.58
N ARG A 205 -17.85 6.91 0.69
CA ARG A 205 -19.20 6.43 0.38
C ARG A 205 -19.34 6.15 -1.11
N LEU A 206 -18.90 7.09 -1.95
CA LEU A 206 -18.92 6.93 -3.41
C LEU A 206 -18.02 5.76 -3.86
N LEU A 207 -16.86 5.58 -3.22
CA LEU A 207 -16.01 4.41 -3.46
C LEU A 207 -16.76 3.11 -3.12
N LEU A 208 -17.37 3.01 -1.94
CA LEU A 208 -18.10 1.80 -1.53
C LEU A 208 -19.26 1.49 -2.48
N ASP A 209 -20.00 2.51 -2.92
CA ASP A 209 -21.08 2.36 -3.91
C ASP A 209 -20.55 1.78 -5.22
N ARG A 210 -19.52 2.40 -5.79
CA ARG A 210 -18.90 1.91 -7.04
C ARG A 210 -18.31 0.51 -6.92
N LEU A 211 -17.70 0.17 -5.77
CA LEU A 211 -17.17 -1.17 -5.53
C LEU A 211 -18.28 -2.22 -5.47
N MET A 212 -19.42 -1.90 -4.85
CA MET A 212 -20.58 -2.80 -4.80
C MET A 212 -21.18 -3.00 -6.19
N ASP A 213 -21.37 -1.92 -6.96
CA ASP A 213 -21.88 -1.97 -8.34
C ASP A 213 -20.97 -2.83 -9.23
N LYS A 214 -19.65 -2.64 -9.12
CA LYS A 214 -18.68 -3.46 -9.85
C LYS A 214 -18.66 -4.92 -9.41
N CYS A 215 -18.84 -5.21 -8.12
CA CYS A 215 -19.01 -6.59 -7.68
C CYS A 215 -20.23 -7.24 -8.35
N ASP A 216 -21.36 -6.54 -8.44
CA ASP A 216 -22.58 -7.06 -9.07
C ASP A 216 -22.40 -7.31 -10.56
N GLU A 217 -21.80 -6.37 -11.29
CA GLU A 217 -21.45 -6.51 -12.70
C GLU A 217 -20.62 -7.78 -12.96
N ILE A 218 -19.57 -7.97 -12.17
CA ILE A 218 -18.63 -9.08 -12.35
C ILE A 218 -19.24 -10.42 -11.92
N ILE A 219 -20.04 -10.44 -10.84
CA ILE A 219 -20.79 -11.63 -10.44
C ILE A 219 -21.73 -12.08 -11.57
N LEU A 220 -22.43 -11.13 -12.21
CA LEU A 220 -23.33 -11.44 -13.32
C LEU A 220 -22.57 -11.99 -14.52
N MET A 221 -21.43 -11.38 -14.86
CA MET A 221 -20.54 -11.87 -15.93
C MET A 221 -20.05 -13.30 -15.65
N ALA A 222 -19.61 -13.60 -14.43
CA ALA A 222 -19.15 -14.93 -14.06
C ALA A 222 -20.27 -15.98 -14.12
N ARG A 223 -21.48 -15.65 -13.67
CA ARG A 223 -22.65 -16.54 -13.78
C ARG A 223 -22.99 -16.84 -15.23
N TYR A 224 -23.01 -15.82 -16.09
CA TYR A 224 -23.25 -15.99 -17.51
C TYR A 224 -22.20 -16.89 -18.16
N LYS A 225 -20.92 -16.75 -17.79
CA LYS A 225 -19.84 -17.63 -18.27
C LYS A 225 -20.04 -19.09 -17.83
N ILE A 226 -20.43 -19.32 -16.58
CA ILE A 226 -20.76 -20.66 -16.07
C ILE A 226 -21.87 -21.30 -16.91
N GLU A 227 -22.95 -20.55 -17.20
CA GLU A 227 -24.05 -21.02 -18.04
C GLU A 227 -23.58 -21.38 -19.46
N GLN A 228 -22.72 -20.56 -20.08
CA GLN A 228 -22.14 -20.87 -21.39
C GLN A 228 -21.32 -22.18 -21.37
N ILE A 229 -20.52 -22.39 -20.32
CA ILE A 229 -19.72 -23.62 -20.18
C ILE A 229 -20.65 -24.84 -20.06
N HIS A 230 -21.70 -24.77 -19.24
CA HIS A 230 -22.66 -25.87 -19.12
C HIS A 230 -23.36 -26.16 -20.46
N ASN A 231 -23.86 -25.13 -21.15
CA ASN A 231 -24.53 -25.30 -22.44
C ASN A 231 -23.61 -25.87 -23.53
N SER A 232 -22.32 -25.51 -23.51
CA SER A 232 -21.34 -26.07 -24.45
C SER A 232 -21.08 -27.56 -24.23
N ARG A 233 -21.12 -28.03 -22.96
CA ARG A 233 -20.96 -29.45 -22.61
C ARG A 233 -22.18 -30.29 -22.99
N TYR A 234 -23.40 -29.75 -22.78
CA TYR A 234 -24.62 -30.44 -23.19
C TYR A 234 -24.71 -30.62 -24.72
N ASN A 235 -24.27 -29.63 -25.50
CA ASN A 235 -24.27 -29.71 -26.95
C ASN A 235 -23.14 -30.60 -27.53
N SER A 236 -22.04 -30.81 -26.79
CA SER A 236 -20.98 -31.74 -27.22
C SER A 236 -21.32 -33.21 -26.96
N ASP A 237 -22.16 -33.50 -25.97
CA ASP A 237 -22.56 -34.87 -25.61
C ASP A 237 -23.78 -35.37 -26.41
N SER A 238 -24.36 -34.52 -27.27
CA SER A 238 -25.57 -34.78 -28.06
C SER A 238 -25.30 -35.09 -29.55
N ASN A 239 -24.03 -35.16 -29.97
CA ASN A 239 -23.57 -35.52 -31.31
C ASN A 239 -22.68 -36.77 -31.26
#